data_AF-A0ABD2P5Y7-F1
#
_entry.id   AF-A0ABD2P5Y7-F1
#
_cell.length_a   1.000
_cell.length_b   1.000
_cell.length_c   1.000
_cell.angle_alpha   90.00
_cell.angle_beta   90.00
_cell.angle_gamma   90.00
#
_symmetry.space_group_name_H-M   'P 1'
#
loop_
_entity.id
_entity.type
_entity.pdbx_description
1 polymer ?
#
loop_
_entity_poly.entity_id
_entity_poly.type
_entity_poly.pdbx_seq_one_letter_code
_entity_poly.pdbx_strand_id
1 'polypeptide(L)'
;MKMNNWYKLICNKYDLQLVGTLNGGQSFRWKKYMEDDNEQWIGVFNKRVWILQQHENEILYKVFESNERKNIYKENEDFNKVYNDMLIDYFQLQLNLGEHYKQWSASDPIFAKAAKQFYGIRILKQDVTENIFSFICSSNNNISRITSMVNKIADFYGEKICEIDGQTYYSFPDVDVLSHDDVEAKLRENGFGYRAKYINESAKLIMNQGGQTWLESLKKMEYVDAKASLMTLMGIGAKVADCICLMSLGHLGALPVDTHVYQIAMKFYMPHLSKKKTVTNKIYNEIGDHFRELYGPLAGWAHTILFCADLKKFQEET
;
A
#
# COMPACT_ATOMS: atom_id res chain seq x y z
N MET A 1 -4.45 -18.28 -24.59
CA MET A 1 -5.64 -17.65 -25.21
C MET A 1 -6.08 -16.50 -24.32
N LYS A 2 -6.15 -15.28 -24.87
CA LYS A 2 -6.51 -14.04 -24.14
C LYS A 2 -7.94 -14.19 -23.58
N MET A 3 -8.11 -14.26 -22.25
CA MET A 3 -9.41 -13.98 -21.66
C MET A 3 -9.62 -12.47 -21.77
N ASN A 4 -10.19 -12.04 -22.88
CA ASN A 4 -10.44 -10.63 -23.20
C ASN A 4 -11.74 -10.12 -22.54
N ASN A 5 -12.28 -10.87 -21.57
CA ASN A 5 -13.56 -10.58 -20.95
C ASN A 5 -13.35 -9.68 -19.74
N TRP A 6 -14.10 -8.58 -19.70
CA TRP A 6 -14.27 -7.79 -18.51
C TRP A 6 -15.13 -8.55 -17.51
N TYR A 7 -14.67 -8.61 -16.27
CA TYR A 7 -15.45 -9.00 -15.10
C TYR A 7 -15.95 -7.76 -14.39
N LYS A 8 -16.83 -7.96 -13.40
CA LYS A 8 -17.51 -6.87 -12.71
C LYS A 8 -17.62 -7.15 -11.21
N LEU A 9 -17.23 -6.14 -10.44
CA LEU A 9 -17.42 -6.04 -9.01
C LEU A 9 -18.44 -4.93 -8.72
N ILE A 10 -19.54 -5.24 -8.03
CA ILE A 10 -20.49 -4.22 -7.57
C ILE A 10 -19.83 -3.42 -6.46
N CYS A 11 -19.62 -2.12 -6.69
CA CYS A 11 -18.94 -1.24 -5.74
C CYS A 11 -19.30 0.20 -6.05
N ASN A 12 -19.96 0.89 -5.12
CA ASN A 12 -20.28 2.29 -5.30
C ASN A 12 -19.01 3.14 -5.22
N LYS A 13 -18.92 4.22 -6.01
CA LYS A 13 -17.77 5.15 -6.00
C LYS A 13 -17.47 5.75 -4.62
N TYR A 14 -18.48 5.89 -3.76
CA TYR A 14 -18.31 6.35 -2.38
C TYR A 14 -17.73 5.28 -1.45
N ASP A 15 -17.85 4.01 -1.83
CA ASP A 15 -17.20 2.91 -1.12
C ASP A 15 -15.75 2.76 -1.55
N LEU A 16 -15.39 2.95 -2.81
CA LEU A 16 -14.01 2.88 -3.29
C LEU A 16 -13.80 3.95 -4.36
N GLN A 17 -12.75 4.76 -4.23
CA GLN A 17 -12.28 5.67 -5.28
C GLN A 17 -10.88 5.24 -5.72
N LEU A 18 -10.72 4.83 -6.99
CA LEU A 18 -9.46 4.26 -7.47
C LEU A 18 -8.31 5.28 -7.45
N VAL A 19 -8.57 6.52 -7.88
CA VAL A 19 -7.54 7.55 -8.00
C VAL A 19 -6.86 7.83 -6.66
N GLY A 20 -7.63 8.18 -5.63
CA GLY A 20 -7.08 8.46 -4.30
C GLY A 20 -6.44 7.23 -3.64
N THR A 21 -7.04 6.05 -3.84
CA THR A 21 -6.57 4.79 -3.23
C THR A 21 -5.26 4.30 -3.86
N LEU A 22 -5.18 4.23 -5.19
CA LEU A 22 -4.05 3.66 -5.92
C LEU A 22 -2.90 4.65 -6.12
N ASN A 23 -3.21 5.95 -6.16
CA ASN A 23 -2.21 7.01 -6.29
C ASN A 23 -1.86 7.66 -4.94
N GLY A 24 -2.37 7.17 -3.81
CA GLY A 24 -2.14 7.75 -2.48
C GLY A 24 -0.74 7.52 -1.90
N GLY A 25 0.17 6.85 -2.62
CA GLY A 25 1.51 6.49 -2.11
C GLY A 25 1.50 5.27 -1.17
N GLN A 26 0.41 4.49 -1.19
CA GLN A 26 0.28 3.25 -0.42
C GLN A 26 0.95 2.07 -1.13
N SER A 27 0.66 1.92 -2.42
CA SER A 27 1.29 0.94 -3.31
C SER A 27 2.06 1.66 -4.41
N PHE A 28 3.11 1.02 -4.90
CA PHE A 28 3.96 1.52 -5.98
C PHE A 28 3.87 0.66 -7.25
N ARG A 29 2.92 -0.28 -7.30
CA ARG A 29 2.72 -1.25 -8.39
C ARG A 29 1.55 -0.94 -9.30
N TRP A 30 0.89 0.20 -9.10
CA TRP A 30 -0.21 0.69 -9.93
C TRP A 30 0.22 1.91 -10.75
N LYS A 31 -0.25 1.98 -12.00
CA LYS A 31 -0.08 3.15 -12.88
C LYS A 31 -1.35 3.40 -13.68
N LYS A 32 -1.57 4.65 -14.08
CA LYS A 32 -2.61 4.98 -15.06
C LYS A 32 -2.32 4.24 -16.36
N TYR A 33 -3.38 3.68 -16.94
CA TYR A 33 -3.39 2.96 -18.20
C TYR A 33 -4.55 3.53 -19.01
N MET A 34 -4.27 4.04 -20.21
CA MET A 34 -5.29 4.68 -21.04
C MET A 34 -5.51 3.80 -22.25
N GLU A 35 -6.68 3.15 -22.29
CA GLU A 35 -7.21 2.42 -23.45
C GLU A 35 -8.61 3.02 -23.68
N ASP A 36 -8.86 3.59 -24.86
CA ASP A 36 -10.16 4.12 -25.31
C ASP A 36 -10.79 5.24 -24.45
N ASP A 37 -10.08 6.35 -24.21
CA ASP A 37 -10.52 7.59 -23.50
C ASP A 37 -11.03 7.41 -22.05
N ASN A 38 -11.11 6.18 -21.55
CA ASN A 38 -11.50 5.88 -20.18
C ASN A 38 -10.27 5.80 -19.28
N GLU A 39 -10.34 6.38 -18.08
CA GLU A 39 -9.27 6.23 -17.10
C GLU A 39 -9.27 4.80 -16.54
N GLN A 40 -8.20 4.05 -16.83
CA GLN A 40 -7.98 2.72 -16.27
C GLN A 40 -6.70 2.71 -15.42
N TRP A 41 -6.61 1.71 -14.55
CA TRP A 41 -5.46 1.48 -13.68
C TRP A 41 -4.94 0.08 -13.91
N ILE A 42 -3.67 -0.03 -14.32
CA ILE A 42 -2.98 -1.32 -14.43
C ILE A 42 -2.02 -1.50 -13.27
N GLY A 43 -2.04 -2.67 -12.65
CA GLY A 43 -1.12 -2.98 -11.57
C GLY A 43 -0.97 -4.46 -11.28
N VAL A 44 -0.05 -4.78 -10.38
CA VAL A 44 0.26 -6.15 -9.98
C VAL A 44 0.00 -6.32 -8.49
N PHE A 45 -0.82 -7.29 -8.14
CA PHE A 45 -0.94 -7.80 -6.78
C PHE A 45 -1.33 -9.27 -6.79
N ASN A 46 -0.97 -10.01 -5.73
CA ASN A 46 -1.21 -11.45 -5.62
C ASN A 46 -0.69 -12.26 -6.85
N LYS A 47 0.49 -11.87 -7.35
CA LYS A 47 1.16 -12.38 -8.57
C LYS A 47 0.24 -12.44 -9.81
N ARG A 48 -0.65 -11.45 -9.96
CA ARG A 48 -1.54 -11.27 -11.13
C ARG A 48 -1.46 -9.83 -11.60
N VAL A 49 -1.64 -9.62 -12.91
CA VAL A 49 -1.85 -8.28 -13.48
C VAL A 49 -3.35 -8.00 -13.51
N TRP A 50 -3.73 -6.83 -13.03
CA TRP A 50 -5.10 -6.35 -13.00
C TRP A 50 -5.20 -5.06 -13.79
N ILE A 51 -6.22 -4.95 -14.62
CA ILE A 51 -6.65 -3.68 -15.21
C ILE A 51 -8.00 -3.36 -14.59
N LEU A 52 -8.13 -2.21 -13.96
CA LEU A 52 -9.35 -1.75 -13.30
C LEU A 52 -9.89 -0.51 -14.00
N GLN A 53 -11.19 -0.49 -14.22
CA GLN A 53 -11.93 0.66 -14.74
C GLN A 53 -13.11 0.95 -13.81
N GLN A 54 -13.22 2.20 -13.36
CA GLN A 54 -14.22 2.60 -12.38
C GLN A 54 -15.43 3.26 -13.04
N HIS A 55 -16.62 2.81 -12.65
CA HIS A 55 -17.90 3.46 -12.91
C HIS A 55 -18.58 3.83 -11.57
N GLU A 56 -19.78 4.41 -11.62
CA GLU A 56 -20.46 4.92 -10.43
C GLU A 56 -20.85 3.84 -9.41
N ASN A 57 -21.27 2.65 -9.87
CA ASN A 57 -21.76 1.56 -9.02
C ASN A 57 -21.03 0.24 -9.24
N GLU A 58 -19.93 0.26 -9.99
CA GLU A 58 -19.15 -0.93 -10.31
C GLU A 58 -17.70 -0.61 -10.64
N ILE A 59 -16.85 -1.60 -10.41
CA ILE A 59 -15.50 -1.69 -10.97
C ILE A 59 -15.52 -2.80 -12.01
N LEU A 60 -15.23 -2.45 -13.26
CA LEU A 60 -14.91 -3.44 -14.29
C LEU A 60 -13.43 -3.80 -14.16
N TYR A 61 -13.10 -5.08 -14.32
CA TYR A 61 -11.72 -5.51 -14.29
C TYR A 61 -11.36 -6.59 -15.30
N LYS A 62 -10.12 -6.57 -15.77
CA LYS A 62 -9.45 -7.69 -16.46
C LYS A 62 -8.36 -8.24 -15.53
N VAL A 63 -8.16 -9.55 -15.58
CA VAL A 63 -7.10 -10.24 -14.80
C VAL A 63 -6.27 -11.13 -15.72
N PHE A 64 -4.96 -11.04 -15.55
CA PHE A 64 -3.99 -11.84 -16.28
C PHE A 64 -3.08 -12.57 -15.28
N GLU A 65 -2.91 -13.86 -15.49
CA GLU A 65 -2.12 -14.74 -14.63
C GLU A 65 -1.40 -15.80 -15.46
N SER A 66 -0.31 -16.37 -14.91
CA SER A 66 0.44 -17.43 -15.57
C SER A 66 -0.38 -18.71 -15.71
N ASN A 67 -0.09 -19.53 -16.71
CA ASN A 67 -0.80 -20.80 -16.92
C ASN A 67 -0.67 -21.74 -15.72
N GLU A 68 0.48 -21.75 -15.06
CA GLU A 68 0.71 -22.55 -13.85
C GLU A 68 -0.25 -22.16 -12.71
N ARG A 69 -0.53 -20.86 -12.55
CA ARG A 69 -1.50 -20.39 -11.55
C ARG A 69 -2.94 -20.77 -11.87
N LYS A 70 -3.32 -20.80 -13.14
CA LYS A 70 -4.67 -21.23 -13.55
C LYS A 70 -4.96 -22.67 -13.14
N ASN A 71 -3.93 -23.52 -13.14
CA ASN A 71 -4.05 -24.94 -12.79
C ASN A 71 -4.23 -25.19 -11.27
N ILE A 72 -4.12 -24.16 -10.43
CA ILE A 72 -4.35 -24.28 -8.97
C ILE A 72 -5.85 -24.37 -8.67
N TYR A 73 -6.70 -23.78 -9.52
CA TYR A 73 -8.13 -23.74 -9.31
C TYR A 73 -8.78 -25.09 -9.62
N LYS A 74 -9.80 -25.45 -8.84
CA LYS A 74 -10.58 -26.68 -9.10
C LYS A 74 -11.37 -26.51 -10.40
N GLU A 75 -11.58 -27.61 -11.14
CA GLU A 75 -12.27 -27.60 -12.45
C GLU A 75 -13.67 -26.92 -12.44
N ASN A 76 -14.31 -26.78 -11.29
CA ASN A 76 -15.64 -26.18 -11.12
C ASN A 76 -15.65 -24.86 -10.32
N GLU A 77 -14.51 -24.20 -10.17
CA GLU A 77 -14.42 -22.97 -9.35
C GLU A 77 -14.95 -21.76 -10.13
N ASP A 78 -15.84 -20.98 -9.50
CA ASP A 78 -16.32 -19.73 -10.07
C ASP A 78 -15.21 -18.67 -9.99
N PHE A 79 -14.46 -18.53 -11.09
CA PHE A 79 -13.40 -17.54 -11.24
C PHE A 79 -13.87 -16.12 -10.92
N ASN A 80 -15.11 -15.76 -11.27
CA ASN A 80 -15.64 -14.42 -10.98
C ASN A 80 -15.70 -14.18 -9.47
N LYS A 81 -16.23 -15.16 -8.72
CA LYS A 81 -16.27 -15.11 -7.26
C LYS A 81 -14.86 -15.03 -6.66
N VAL A 82 -13.93 -15.88 -7.11
CA VAL A 82 -12.55 -15.88 -6.62
C VAL A 82 -11.87 -14.53 -6.81
N TYR A 83 -11.97 -13.94 -8.01
CA TYR A 83 -11.36 -12.66 -8.29
C TYR A 83 -12.04 -11.50 -7.54
N ASN A 84 -13.36 -11.55 -7.38
CA ASN A 84 -14.08 -10.59 -6.54
C ASN A 84 -13.65 -10.69 -5.08
N ASP A 85 -13.54 -11.88 -4.51
CA ASP A 85 -13.08 -12.09 -3.14
C ASP A 85 -11.66 -11.53 -2.93
N MET A 86 -10.76 -11.68 -3.93
CA MET A 86 -9.42 -11.07 -3.90
C MET A 86 -9.46 -9.54 -3.91
N LEU A 87 -10.30 -8.92 -4.75
CA LEU A 87 -10.45 -7.46 -4.79
C LEU A 87 -11.10 -6.94 -3.51
N ILE A 88 -12.11 -7.63 -3.00
CA ILE A 88 -12.78 -7.32 -1.74
C ILE A 88 -11.76 -7.33 -0.59
N ASP A 89 -10.90 -8.34 -0.50
CA ASP A 89 -9.88 -8.40 0.54
C ASP A 89 -8.81 -7.31 0.35
N TYR A 90 -8.28 -7.15 -0.87
CA TYR A 90 -7.21 -6.19 -1.18
C TYR A 90 -7.62 -4.74 -0.93
N PHE A 91 -8.85 -4.38 -1.31
CA PHE A 91 -9.42 -3.06 -1.03
C PHE A 91 -10.12 -2.99 0.33
N GLN A 92 -10.23 -4.08 1.07
CA GLN A 92 -10.95 -4.14 2.35
C GLN A 92 -12.42 -3.69 2.25
N LEU A 93 -13.16 -4.13 1.22
CA LEU A 93 -14.54 -3.72 0.92
C LEU A 93 -15.58 -4.24 1.93
N GLN A 94 -15.22 -5.20 2.77
CA GLN A 94 -16.07 -5.69 3.88
C GLN A 94 -16.35 -4.62 4.94
N LEU A 95 -15.50 -3.59 5.03
CA LEU A 95 -15.69 -2.49 5.96
C LEU A 95 -16.61 -1.41 5.37
N ASN A 96 -17.64 -1.04 6.13
CA ASN A 96 -18.59 0.01 5.79
C ASN A 96 -17.92 1.39 5.94
N LEU A 97 -17.26 1.83 4.87
CA LEU A 97 -16.49 3.07 4.87
C LEU A 97 -17.38 4.29 5.06
N GLY A 98 -18.61 4.26 4.53
CA GLY A 98 -19.56 5.37 4.64
C GLY A 98 -19.96 5.68 6.09
N GLU A 99 -20.11 4.65 6.94
CA GLU A 99 -20.37 4.84 8.38
C GLU A 99 -19.17 5.50 9.07
N HIS A 100 -17.96 5.03 8.79
CA HIS A 100 -16.76 5.60 9.37
C HIS A 100 -16.51 7.05 8.93
N TYR A 101 -16.75 7.38 7.66
CA TYR A 101 -16.68 8.77 7.17
C TYR A 101 -17.65 9.69 7.92
N LYS A 102 -18.87 9.23 8.22
CA LYS A 102 -19.84 10.00 9.03
C LYS A 102 -19.32 10.22 10.45
N GLN A 103 -18.80 9.16 11.09
CA GLN A 103 -18.25 9.23 12.44
C GLN A 103 -17.06 10.19 12.51
N TRP A 104 -16.07 10.03 11.63
CA TRP A 104 -14.88 10.90 11.61
C TRP A 104 -15.22 12.35 11.27
N SER A 105 -16.17 12.58 10.35
CA SER A 105 -16.63 13.94 10.01
C SER A 105 -17.37 14.61 11.17
N ALA A 106 -18.08 13.84 12.00
CA ALA A 106 -18.73 14.38 13.20
C ALA A 106 -17.71 14.74 14.29
N SER A 107 -16.62 13.98 14.40
CA SER A 107 -15.57 14.20 15.40
C SER A 107 -14.55 15.28 15.00
N ASP A 108 -14.35 15.53 13.70
CA ASP A 108 -13.33 16.44 13.21
C ASP A 108 -13.79 17.30 12.01
N PRO A 109 -13.96 18.62 12.19
CA PRO A 109 -14.31 19.54 11.11
C PRO A 109 -13.29 19.61 9.96
N ILE A 110 -12.00 19.37 10.25
CA ILE A 110 -10.94 19.37 9.23
C ILE A 110 -11.12 18.15 8.33
N PHE A 111 -11.32 16.96 8.92
CA PHE A 111 -11.70 15.76 8.20
C PHE A 111 -13.00 15.97 7.41
N ALA A 112 -14.04 16.52 8.02
CA ALA A 112 -15.33 16.75 7.35
C ALA A 112 -15.20 17.61 6.08
N LYS A 113 -14.25 18.56 6.07
CA LYS A 113 -13.94 19.35 4.88
C LYS A 113 -13.23 18.51 3.82
N ALA A 114 -12.20 17.75 4.20
CA ALA A 114 -11.45 16.89 3.28
C ALA A 114 -12.34 15.80 2.65
N ALA A 115 -13.21 15.17 3.44
CA ALA A 115 -14.11 14.09 3.04
C ALA A 115 -15.08 14.45 1.89
N LYS A 116 -15.33 15.74 1.65
CA LYS A 116 -16.18 16.20 0.53
C LYS A 116 -15.53 15.93 -0.83
N GLN A 117 -14.21 16.05 -0.92
CA GLN A 117 -13.44 15.85 -2.15
C GLN A 117 -12.76 14.48 -2.17
N PHE A 118 -12.29 14.02 -1.01
CA PHE A 118 -11.53 12.79 -0.86
C PHE A 118 -12.42 11.70 -0.25
N TYR A 119 -13.38 11.22 -1.05
CA TYR A 119 -14.28 10.13 -0.69
C TYR A 119 -13.74 8.77 -1.12
N GLY A 120 -14.22 7.68 -0.52
CA GLY A 120 -13.93 6.31 -0.99
C GLY A 120 -12.45 5.90 -0.92
N ILE A 121 -11.58 6.67 -0.27
CA ILE A 121 -10.16 6.32 -0.15
C ILE A 121 -10.03 5.17 0.84
N ARG A 122 -9.43 4.07 0.37
CA ARG A 122 -9.22 2.85 1.17
C ARG A 122 -7.77 2.65 1.56
N ILE A 123 -7.56 1.90 2.64
CA ILE A 123 -6.25 1.32 2.97
C ILE A 123 -6.14 -0.02 2.25
N LEU A 124 -5.10 -0.18 1.44
CA LEU A 124 -4.84 -1.45 0.78
C LEU A 124 -4.35 -2.49 1.79
N LYS A 125 -4.78 -3.74 1.61
CA LYS A 125 -4.25 -4.90 2.33
C LYS A 125 -3.22 -5.61 1.46
N GLN A 126 -1.99 -5.09 1.48
CA GLN A 126 -0.92 -5.53 0.60
C GLN A 126 -0.24 -6.80 1.11
N ASP A 127 0.47 -7.47 0.20
CA ASP A 127 1.40 -8.53 0.57
C ASP A 127 2.52 -7.97 1.48
N VAL A 128 2.83 -8.69 2.55
CA VAL A 128 3.77 -8.21 3.59
C VAL A 128 5.18 -8.11 3.06
N THR A 129 5.62 -9.07 2.24
CA THR A 129 6.95 -9.06 1.62
C THR A 129 7.09 -7.86 0.70
N GLU A 130 6.16 -7.70 -0.25
CA GLU A 130 6.14 -6.56 -1.17
C GLU A 130 6.13 -5.24 -0.40
N ASN A 131 5.32 -5.14 0.65
CA ASN A 131 5.17 -3.92 1.42
C ASN A 131 6.44 -3.54 2.20
N ILE A 132 7.06 -4.50 2.90
CA ILE A 132 8.34 -4.31 3.62
C ILE A 132 9.40 -3.73 2.68
N PHE A 133 9.66 -4.41 1.56
CA PHE A 133 10.76 -4.03 0.67
C PHE A 133 10.45 -2.77 -0.15
N SER A 134 9.17 -2.52 -0.45
CA SER A 134 8.72 -1.25 -1.04
C SER A 134 8.97 -0.07 -0.10
N PHE A 135 8.64 -0.20 1.20
CA PHE A 135 8.85 0.90 2.13
C PHE A 135 10.30 1.06 2.58
N ILE A 136 11.15 0.02 2.53
CA ILE A 136 12.62 0.19 2.61
C ILE A 136 13.09 1.12 1.48
N CYS A 137 12.58 0.95 0.25
CA CYS A 137 12.87 1.84 -0.89
C CYS A 137 12.38 3.28 -0.67
N SER A 138 11.37 3.50 0.19
CA SER A 138 10.72 4.80 0.41
C SER A 138 11.49 5.79 1.29
N SER A 139 12.34 5.29 2.20
CA SER A 139 13.07 6.11 3.17
C SER A 139 13.85 7.23 2.46
N ASN A 140 13.64 8.51 2.79
CA ASN A 140 14.30 9.67 2.15
C ASN A 140 14.31 9.61 0.61
N ASN A 141 13.12 9.47 0.00
CA ASN A 141 12.95 9.27 -1.43
C ASN A 141 11.66 9.94 -1.94
N ASN A 142 11.42 9.94 -3.26
CA ASN A 142 10.17 10.42 -3.86
C ASN A 142 9.42 9.30 -4.58
N ILE A 143 8.09 9.45 -4.71
CA ILE A 143 7.19 8.41 -5.25
C ILE A 143 7.68 7.88 -6.60
N SER A 144 8.07 8.73 -7.54
CA SER A 144 8.52 8.31 -8.86
C SER A 144 9.75 7.38 -8.81
N ARG A 145 10.75 7.74 -7.99
CA ARG A 145 11.95 6.89 -7.83
C ARG A 145 11.64 5.62 -7.06
N ILE A 146 10.76 5.66 -6.06
CA ILE A 146 10.32 4.47 -5.32
C ILE A 146 9.64 3.49 -6.26
N THR A 147 8.67 3.95 -7.05
CA THR A 147 7.99 3.14 -8.09
C THR A 147 8.98 2.50 -9.05
N SER A 148 9.97 3.25 -9.54
CA SER A 148 11.02 2.68 -10.40
C SER A 148 11.85 1.59 -9.69
N MET A 149 12.22 1.79 -8.43
CA MET A 149 12.99 0.81 -7.65
C MET A 149 12.16 -0.46 -7.39
N VAL A 150 10.91 -0.32 -6.96
CA VAL A 150 10.02 -1.45 -6.73
C VAL A 150 9.77 -2.25 -8.02
N ASN A 151 9.58 -1.56 -9.15
CA ASN A 151 9.44 -2.22 -10.45
C ASN A 151 10.72 -2.98 -10.84
N LYS A 152 11.90 -2.40 -10.65
CA LYS A 152 13.18 -3.11 -10.90
C LYS A 152 13.35 -4.36 -10.06
N ILE A 153 12.93 -4.35 -8.79
CA ILE A 153 12.97 -5.56 -7.95
C ILE A 153 12.11 -6.67 -8.59
N ALA A 154 10.88 -6.34 -8.98
CA ALA A 154 9.99 -7.29 -9.65
C ALA A 154 10.58 -7.77 -10.99
N ASP A 155 11.15 -6.88 -11.80
CA ASP A 155 11.71 -7.24 -13.10
C ASP A 155 12.95 -8.14 -12.99
N PHE A 156 13.78 -7.95 -11.95
CA PHE A 156 15.01 -8.70 -11.78
C PHE A 156 14.85 -10.06 -11.11
N TYR A 157 13.85 -10.19 -10.24
CA TYR A 157 13.72 -11.31 -9.31
C TYR A 157 12.32 -11.94 -9.27
N GLY A 158 11.33 -11.28 -9.87
CA GLY A 158 9.96 -11.78 -9.94
C GLY A 158 9.73 -12.79 -11.05
N GLU A 159 8.62 -13.52 -10.93
CA GLU A 159 8.19 -14.48 -11.95
C GLU A 159 7.42 -13.75 -13.05
N LYS A 160 7.66 -14.12 -14.33
CA LYS A 160 6.92 -13.55 -15.46
C LYS A 160 5.44 -13.94 -15.34
N ILE A 161 4.55 -12.95 -15.30
CA ILE A 161 3.10 -13.16 -15.25
C ILE A 161 2.54 -13.22 -16.67
N CYS A 162 2.70 -12.13 -17.43
CA CYS A 162 2.20 -11.99 -18.79
C CYS A 162 2.89 -10.84 -19.53
N GLU A 163 2.50 -10.64 -20.78
CA GLU A 163 2.91 -9.52 -21.62
C GLU A 163 1.65 -8.82 -22.16
N ILE A 164 1.60 -7.50 -22.01
CA ILE A 164 0.48 -6.66 -22.44
C ILE A 164 1.10 -5.45 -23.14
N ASP A 165 0.71 -5.20 -24.38
CA ASP A 165 1.18 -4.09 -25.22
C ASP A 165 2.71 -3.95 -25.29
N GLY A 166 3.40 -5.08 -25.43
CA GLY A 166 4.87 -5.14 -25.50
C GLY A 166 5.58 -4.91 -24.16
N GLN A 167 4.84 -4.67 -23.07
CA GLN A 167 5.39 -4.61 -21.72
C GLN A 167 5.23 -5.97 -21.03
N THR A 168 6.33 -6.52 -20.52
CA THR A 168 6.30 -7.71 -19.65
C THR A 168 6.02 -7.29 -18.21
N TYR A 169 5.16 -8.02 -17.53
CA TYR A 169 4.82 -7.82 -16.12
C TYR A 169 5.30 -9.00 -15.29
N TYR A 170 5.95 -8.70 -14.16
CA TYR A 170 6.49 -9.68 -13.22
C TYR A 170 5.79 -9.60 -11.87
N SER A 171 5.74 -10.70 -11.12
CA SER A 171 5.34 -10.68 -9.71
C SER A 171 6.37 -9.95 -8.85
N PHE A 172 6.02 -9.56 -7.63
CA PHE A 172 7.06 -9.28 -6.65
C PHE A 172 7.73 -10.60 -6.24
N PRO A 173 9.07 -10.64 -6.01
CA PRO A 173 9.77 -11.85 -5.58
C PRO A 173 9.36 -12.27 -4.16
N ASP A 174 9.48 -13.56 -3.90
CA ASP A 174 9.42 -14.08 -2.53
C ASP A 174 10.72 -13.72 -1.77
N VAL A 175 10.67 -13.73 -0.44
CA VAL A 175 11.75 -13.19 0.41
C VAL A 175 13.06 -13.98 0.31
N ASP A 176 13.00 -15.27 -0.01
CA ASP A 176 14.17 -16.13 -0.17
C ASP A 176 15.05 -15.66 -1.33
N VAL A 177 14.44 -15.28 -2.46
CA VAL A 177 15.17 -14.77 -3.64
C VAL A 177 15.96 -13.50 -3.30
N LEU A 178 15.39 -12.62 -2.48
CA LEU A 178 16.04 -11.37 -2.05
C LEU A 178 17.16 -11.60 -1.03
N SER A 179 17.23 -12.79 -0.41
CA SER A 179 18.25 -13.14 0.59
C SER A 179 19.56 -13.65 -0.02
N HIS A 180 19.60 -13.92 -1.33
CA HIS A 180 20.80 -14.42 -2.02
C HIS A 180 21.96 -13.41 -2.00
N ASP A 181 23.20 -13.90 -1.98
CA ASP A 181 24.39 -13.06 -1.77
C ASP A 181 24.68 -12.07 -2.91
N ASP A 182 24.23 -12.36 -4.12
CA ASP A 182 24.44 -11.51 -5.31
C ASP A 182 23.46 -10.32 -5.38
N VAL A 183 22.39 -10.32 -4.57
CA VAL A 183 21.31 -9.32 -4.63
C VAL A 183 21.81 -7.92 -4.29
N GLU A 184 22.62 -7.76 -3.24
CA GLU A 184 23.12 -6.42 -2.87
C GLU A 184 23.93 -5.79 -4.01
N ALA A 185 24.87 -6.54 -4.60
CA ALA A 185 25.74 -6.05 -5.66
C ALA A 185 24.93 -5.60 -6.88
N LYS A 186 24.01 -6.46 -7.37
CA LYS A 186 23.15 -6.16 -8.51
C LYS A 186 22.25 -4.95 -8.25
N LEU A 187 21.68 -4.82 -7.05
CA LEU A 187 20.86 -3.65 -6.69
C LEU A 187 21.70 -2.35 -6.62
N ARG A 188 22.95 -2.41 -6.14
CA ARG A 188 23.86 -1.25 -6.13
C ARG A 188 24.15 -0.75 -7.54
N GLU A 189 24.49 -1.67 -8.45
CA GLU A 189 24.72 -1.38 -9.87
C GLU A 189 23.50 -0.72 -10.53
N ASN A 190 22.30 -1.01 -10.02
CA ASN A 190 21.03 -0.50 -10.55
C ASN A 190 20.47 0.73 -9.84
N GLY A 191 21.27 1.41 -9.01
CA GLY A 191 20.96 2.74 -8.46
C GLY A 191 20.18 2.75 -7.14
N PHE A 192 20.17 1.63 -6.42
CA PHE A 192 19.52 1.53 -5.10
C PHE A 192 20.32 2.23 -3.98
N GLY A 193 21.62 2.44 -4.21
CA GLY A 193 22.52 3.08 -3.24
C GLY A 193 22.62 2.27 -1.95
N TYR A 194 22.57 2.93 -0.80
CA TYR A 194 22.63 2.26 0.51
C TYR A 194 21.45 1.31 0.78
N ARG A 195 20.31 1.49 0.09
CA ARG A 195 19.11 0.66 0.28
C ARG A 195 19.29 -0.76 -0.26
N ALA A 196 20.25 -0.97 -1.17
CA ALA A 196 20.60 -2.30 -1.66
C ALA A 196 20.98 -3.23 -0.50
N LYS A 197 21.84 -2.74 0.41
CA LYS A 197 22.22 -3.44 1.64
C LYS A 197 21.01 -3.69 2.54
N TYR A 198 20.15 -2.68 2.70
CA TYR A 198 18.99 -2.78 3.59
C TYR A 198 18.02 -3.87 3.12
N ILE A 199 17.81 -3.98 1.81
CA ILE A 199 16.98 -5.02 1.20
C ILE A 199 17.59 -6.41 1.44
N ASN A 200 18.85 -6.62 1.06
CA ASN A 200 19.47 -7.95 1.18
C ASN A 200 19.62 -8.40 2.65
N GLU A 201 20.10 -7.53 3.53
CA GLU A 201 20.29 -7.85 4.95
C GLU A 201 18.95 -8.09 5.66
N SER A 202 17.90 -7.32 5.33
CA SER A 202 16.57 -7.57 5.87
C SER A 202 16.00 -8.90 5.37
N ALA A 203 16.17 -9.23 4.09
CA ALA A 203 15.75 -10.52 3.54
C ALA A 203 16.47 -11.70 4.22
N LYS A 204 17.79 -11.60 4.40
CA LYS A 204 18.59 -12.59 5.15
C LYS A 204 18.10 -12.74 6.59
N LEU A 205 17.84 -11.62 7.28
CA LEU A 205 17.32 -11.65 8.65
C LEU A 205 15.92 -12.27 8.73
N ILE A 206 15.03 -11.98 7.79
CA ILE A 206 13.70 -12.62 7.70
C ILE A 206 13.84 -14.13 7.50
N MET A 207 14.73 -14.57 6.59
CA MET A 207 15.00 -15.99 6.38
C MET A 207 15.52 -16.68 7.65
N ASN A 208 16.43 -16.03 8.37
CA ASN A 208 16.95 -16.53 9.66
C ASN A 208 15.87 -16.61 10.76
N GLN A 209 14.82 -15.78 10.68
CA GLN A 209 13.69 -15.80 11.62
C GLN A 209 12.58 -16.79 11.21
N GLY A 210 12.74 -17.53 10.11
CA GLY A 210 11.78 -18.54 9.64
C GLY A 210 11.04 -18.17 8.35
N GLY A 211 11.51 -17.16 7.61
CA GLY A 211 11.03 -16.82 6.27
C GLY A 211 9.53 -16.46 6.27
N GLN A 212 8.76 -17.16 5.42
CA GLN A 212 7.32 -16.93 5.31
C GLN A 212 6.57 -17.12 6.63
N THR A 213 6.99 -18.08 7.48
CA THR A 213 6.34 -18.31 8.78
C THR A 213 6.45 -17.10 9.70
N TRP A 214 7.60 -16.42 9.67
CA TRP A 214 7.79 -15.19 10.43
C TRP A 214 6.89 -14.06 9.91
N LEU A 215 6.83 -13.87 8.59
CA LEU A 215 5.96 -12.87 7.95
C LEU A 215 4.47 -13.08 8.29
N GLU A 216 4.01 -14.34 8.29
CA GLU A 216 2.64 -14.67 8.70
C GLU A 216 2.41 -14.48 10.20
N SER A 217 3.44 -14.66 11.03
CA SER A 217 3.34 -14.40 12.46
C SER A 217 3.14 -12.91 12.77
N LEU A 218 3.75 -12.00 12.00
CA LEU A 218 3.59 -10.56 12.17
C LEU A 218 2.14 -10.11 12.07
N LYS A 219 1.36 -10.70 11.15
CA LYS A 219 -0.08 -10.40 10.97
C LYS A 219 -0.93 -10.77 12.19
N LYS A 220 -0.42 -11.63 13.07
CA LYS A 220 -1.12 -12.12 14.27
C LYS A 220 -0.65 -11.45 15.55
N MET A 221 0.42 -10.66 15.48
CA MET A 221 0.97 -9.93 16.63
C MET A 221 0.09 -8.72 16.94
N GLU A 222 0.16 -8.26 18.19
CA GLU A 222 -0.38 -6.95 18.55
C GLU A 222 0.47 -5.83 17.94
N TYR A 223 -0.14 -4.67 17.70
CA TYR A 223 0.49 -3.57 16.96
C TYR A 223 1.87 -3.15 17.52
N VAL A 224 2.00 -3.08 18.84
CA VAL A 224 3.26 -2.67 19.50
C VAL A 224 4.37 -3.67 19.23
N ASP A 225 4.07 -4.97 19.31
CA ASP A 225 5.03 -6.04 19.09
C ASP A 225 5.39 -6.17 17.62
N ALA A 226 4.39 -6.14 16.72
CA ALA A 226 4.60 -6.16 15.28
C ALA A 226 5.52 -5.00 14.84
N LYS A 227 5.26 -3.78 15.34
CA LYS A 227 6.09 -2.60 15.06
C LYS A 227 7.51 -2.78 15.58
N ALA A 228 7.68 -3.27 16.80
CA ALA A 228 9.00 -3.51 17.38
C ALA A 228 9.79 -4.55 16.57
N SER A 229 9.15 -5.66 16.17
CA SER A 229 9.75 -6.69 15.32
C SER A 229 10.18 -6.12 13.96
N LEU A 230 9.33 -5.33 13.30
CA LEU A 230 9.68 -4.68 12.03
C LEU A 230 10.88 -3.74 12.15
N MET A 231 10.99 -2.99 13.25
CA MET A 231 12.10 -2.06 13.50
C MET A 231 13.44 -2.75 13.77
N THR A 232 13.47 -4.08 13.89
CA THR A 232 14.73 -4.84 13.90
C THR A 232 15.35 -4.99 12.51
N LEU A 233 14.56 -4.85 11.45
CA LEU A 233 15.02 -4.94 10.07
C LEU A 233 15.80 -3.68 9.66
N MET A 234 16.84 -3.87 8.85
CA MET A 234 17.71 -2.78 8.45
C MET A 234 16.96 -1.79 7.54
N GLY A 235 17.03 -0.50 7.89
CA GLY A 235 16.36 0.56 7.14
C GLY A 235 14.89 0.79 7.52
N ILE A 236 14.36 0.07 8.53
CA ILE A 236 13.01 0.26 9.05
C ILE A 236 13.05 1.05 10.36
N GLY A 237 12.67 2.34 10.27
CA GLY A 237 12.38 3.17 11.45
C GLY A 237 10.89 3.22 11.77
N ALA A 238 10.50 3.98 12.81
CA ALA A 238 9.12 4.07 13.30
C ALA A 238 8.08 4.35 12.19
N LYS A 239 8.36 5.31 11.30
CA LYS A 239 7.47 5.66 10.18
C LYS A 239 7.29 4.50 9.20
N VAL A 240 8.39 3.85 8.81
CA VAL A 240 8.35 2.72 7.86
C VAL A 240 7.61 1.54 8.47
N ALA A 241 7.87 1.24 9.74
CA ALA A 241 7.16 0.19 10.47
C ALA A 241 5.65 0.49 10.53
N ASP A 242 5.25 1.73 10.82
CA ASP A 242 3.81 2.09 10.81
C ASP A 242 3.18 1.99 9.42
N CYS A 243 3.90 2.31 8.34
CA CYS A 243 3.39 2.08 6.99
C CYS A 243 3.09 0.59 6.76
N ILE A 244 3.99 -0.29 7.20
CA ILE A 244 3.84 -1.73 7.05
C ILE A 244 2.70 -2.28 7.92
N CYS A 245 2.63 -1.84 9.18
CA CYS A 245 1.54 -2.15 10.09
C CYS A 245 0.17 -1.78 9.49
N LEU A 246 0.06 -0.55 8.95
CA LEU A 246 -1.19 -0.02 8.39
C LEU A 246 -1.58 -0.73 7.09
N MET A 247 -0.64 -0.92 6.17
CA MET A 247 -0.93 -1.27 4.77
C MET A 247 -0.72 -2.75 4.42
N SER A 248 -0.28 -3.59 5.37
CA SER A 248 -0.12 -5.03 5.12
C SER A 248 -0.41 -5.94 6.32
N LEU A 249 -0.23 -5.45 7.56
CA LEU A 249 -0.47 -6.26 8.77
C LEU A 249 -1.89 -6.10 9.35
N GLY A 250 -2.66 -5.12 8.86
CA GLY A 250 -4.05 -4.90 9.31
C GLY A 250 -4.20 -4.08 10.58
N HIS A 251 -3.13 -3.41 11.05
CA HIS A 251 -3.21 -2.47 12.16
C HIS A 251 -3.70 -1.11 11.68
N LEU A 252 -5.01 -0.99 11.45
CA LEU A 252 -5.64 0.20 10.84
C LEU A 252 -5.60 1.47 11.70
N GLY A 253 -5.17 1.36 12.96
CA GLY A 253 -4.87 2.48 13.87
C GLY A 253 -3.40 2.93 13.87
N ALA A 254 -2.52 2.23 13.14
CA ALA A 254 -1.11 2.62 12.98
C ALA A 254 -1.02 3.90 12.15
N LEU A 255 -0.21 4.86 12.60
CA LEU A 255 -0.15 6.19 12.00
C LEU A 255 1.29 6.55 11.63
N PRO A 256 1.66 6.45 10.34
CA PRO A 256 3.00 6.83 9.88
C PRO A 256 3.17 8.36 9.96
N VAL A 257 3.94 8.85 10.92
CA VAL A 257 4.21 10.29 11.05
C VAL A 257 5.42 10.66 10.20
N ASP A 258 5.17 11.23 9.02
CA ASP A 258 6.18 11.87 8.20
C ASP A 258 6.11 13.40 8.29
N THR A 259 6.84 14.09 7.41
CA THR A 259 6.84 15.56 7.39
C THR A 259 5.47 16.16 7.05
N HIS A 260 4.67 15.53 6.18
CA HIS A 260 3.33 16.00 5.84
C HIS A 260 2.38 15.82 7.01
N VAL A 261 2.37 14.62 7.62
CA VAL A 261 1.58 14.33 8.82
C VAL A 261 1.94 15.30 9.96
N TYR A 262 3.23 15.54 10.17
CA TYR A 262 3.70 16.51 11.15
C TYR A 262 3.18 17.93 10.87
N GLN A 263 3.19 18.36 9.60
CA GLN A 263 2.69 19.67 9.20
C GLN A 263 1.17 19.80 9.42
N ILE A 264 0.39 18.76 9.07
CA ILE A 264 -1.05 18.71 9.31
C ILE A 264 -1.33 18.79 10.83
N ALA A 265 -0.67 17.94 11.62
CA ALA A 265 -0.80 17.92 13.07
C ALA A 265 -0.47 19.29 13.67
N MET A 266 0.69 19.86 13.33
CA MET A 266 1.13 21.16 13.82
C MET A 266 0.16 22.30 13.44
N LYS A 267 -0.35 22.30 12.21
CA LYS A 267 -1.17 23.40 11.68
C LYS A 267 -2.58 23.41 12.28
N PHE A 268 -3.18 22.23 12.44
CA PHE A 268 -4.61 22.13 12.73
C PHE A 268 -4.94 21.61 14.14
N TYR A 269 -4.06 20.82 14.75
CA TYR A 269 -4.37 20.09 15.99
C TYR A 269 -3.43 20.44 17.15
N MET A 270 -2.16 20.70 16.86
CA MET A 270 -1.09 20.85 17.85
C MET A 270 -0.18 22.05 17.55
N PRO A 271 -0.66 23.31 17.69
CA PRO A 271 0.12 24.50 17.37
C PRO A 271 1.43 24.62 18.16
N HIS A 272 1.52 23.99 19.34
CA HIS A 272 2.70 23.99 20.17
C HIS A 272 3.93 23.30 19.51
N LEU A 273 3.70 22.44 18.51
CA LEU A 273 4.76 21.78 17.72
C LEU A 273 5.54 22.75 16.84
N SER A 274 5.01 23.94 16.53
CA SER A 274 5.70 24.99 15.76
C SER A 274 7.04 25.42 16.36
N LYS A 275 7.23 25.21 17.66
CA LYS A 275 8.48 25.52 18.39
C LYS A 275 9.50 24.37 18.34
N LYS A 276 9.16 23.22 17.76
CA LYS A 276 10.01 22.02 17.71
C LYS A 276 10.67 21.91 16.34
N LYS A 277 11.99 21.73 16.33
CA LYS A 277 12.80 21.60 15.10
C LYS A 277 12.96 20.16 14.61
N THR A 278 12.73 19.18 15.48
CA THR A 278 12.94 17.76 15.21
C THR A 278 11.79 16.93 15.75
N VAL A 279 11.39 15.90 14.99
CA VAL A 279 10.39 14.91 15.42
C VAL A 279 11.10 13.87 16.28
N THR A 280 10.98 13.99 17.60
CA THR A 280 11.46 12.98 18.55
C THR A 280 10.46 11.84 18.69
N ASN A 281 10.85 10.69 19.23
CA ASN A 281 9.92 9.59 19.51
C ASN A 281 8.73 10.01 20.38
N LYS A 282 8.95 10.94 21.32
CA LYS A 282 7.86 11.49 22.15
C LYS A 282 6.83 12.24 21.30
N ILE A 283 7.29 13.12 20.41
CA ILE A 283 6.42 13.88 19.50
C ILE A 283 5.73 12.95 18.50
N TYR A 284 6.46 11.96 17.99
CA TYR A 284 5.94 10.95 17.08
C TYR A 284 4.75 10.20 17.72
N ASN A 285 4.93 9.75 18.96
CA ASN A 285 3.89 9.03 19.70
C ASN A 285 2.73 9.96 20.07
N GLU A 286 3.01 11.18 20.53
CA GLU A 286 1.99 12.19 20.86
C GLU A 286 1.04 12.46 19.68
N ILE A 287 1.59 12.67 18.48
CA ILE A 287 0.78 12.86 17.26
C ILE A 287 -0.05 11.61 16.98
N GLY A 288 0.56 10.43 17.04
CA GLY A 288 -0.15 9.18 16.79
C GLY A 288 -1.28 8.92 17.79
N ASP A 289 -1.04 9.18 19.08
CA ASP A 289 -2.01 8.95 20.16
C ASP A 289 -3.20 9.90 20.03
N HIS A 290 -2.95 11.18 19.73
CA HIS A 290 -4.02 12.14 19.50
C HIS A 290 -4.99 11.70 18.40
N PHE A 291 -4.48 11.26 17.24
CA PHE A 291 -5.35 10.82 16.16
C PHE A 291 -6.03 9.47 16.45
N ARG A 292 -5.39 8.59 17.24
CA ARG A 292 -6.04 7.37 17.77
C ARG A 292 -7.18 7.69 18.73
N GLU A 293 -7.02 8.68 19.60
CA GLU A 293 -8.09 9.18 20.46
C GLU A 293 -9.23 9.82 19.65
N LEU A 294 -8.89 10.55 18.57
CA LEU A 294 -9.86 11.26 17.75
C LEU A 294 -10.69 10.34 16.83
N TYR A 295 -10.05 9.36 16.19
CA TYR A 295 -10.66 8.52 15.15
C TYR A 295 -10.83 7.04 15.55
N GLY A 296 -10.33 6.66 16.72
CA GLY A 296 -10.45 5.32 17.26
C GLY A 296 -9.60 4.28 16.51
N PRO A 297 -10.10 3.03 16.36
CA PRO A 297 -9.30 1.90 15.89
C PRO A 297 -8.85 1.98 14.42
N LEU A 298 -9.43 2.91 13.65
CA LEU A 298 -9.16 3.12 12.23
C LEU A 298 -8.44 4.47 11.97
N ALA A 299 -7.76 5.02 12.98
CA ALA A 299 -7.12 6.33 12.89
C ALA A 299 -6.09 6.46 11.76
N GLY A 300 -5.34 5.40 11.46
CA GLY A 300 -4.42 5.39 10.32
C GLY A 300 -5.15 5.54 8.99
N TRP A 301 -6.33 4.91 8.87
CA TRP A 301 -7.20 5.06 7.72
C TRP A 301 -7.73 6.49 7.61
N ALA A 302 -8.37 7.01 8.66
CA ALA A 302 -8.91 8.37 8.69
C ALA A 302 -7.83 9.42 8.34
N HIS A 303 -6.65 9.30 8.96
CA HIS A 303 -5.53 10.19 8.70
C HIS A 303 -5.02 10.10 7.25
N THR A 304 -5.13 8.95 6.58
CA THR A 304 -4.75 8.82 5.18
C THR A 304 -5.60 9.70 4.26
N ILE A 305 -6.88 9.95 4.59
CA ILE A 305 -7.73 10.91 3.85
C ILE A 305 -7.15 12.32 3.98
N LEU A 306 -6.77 12.75 5.19
CA LEU A 306 -6.16 14.06 5.42
C LEU A 306 -4.83 14.20 4.67
N PHE A 307 -4.01 13.14 4.68
CA PHE A 307 -2.77 13.09 3.94
C PHE A 307 -3.02 13.25 2.43
N CYS A 308 -3.97 12.50 1.87
CA CYS A 308 -4.35 12.66 0.47
C CYS A 308 -4.82 14.07 0.14
N ALA A 309 -5.57 14.73 1.04
CA ALA A 309 -6.02 16.11 0.86
C ALA A 309 -4.88 17.15 0.89
N ASP A 310 -3.77 16.87 1.58
CA ASP A 310 -2.61 17.75 1.65
C ASP A 310 -1.63 17.56 0.47
N LEU A 311 -1.71 16.44 -0.26
CA LEU A 311 -0.84 16.18 -1.39
C LEU A 311 -1.09 17.19 -2.53
N LYS A 312 -0.06 17.97 -2.87
CA LYS A 312 -0.09 18.99 -3.94
C LYS A 312 -0.71 18.51 -5.25
N LYS A 313 -0.44 17.27 -5.66
CA LYS A 313 -0.96 16.69 -6.91
C LYS A 313 -2.50 16.55 -6.96
N PHE A 314 -3.17 16.65 -5.81
CA PHE A 314 -4.63 16.67 -5.73
C PHE A 314 -5.18 18.08 -5.43
N GLN A 315 -4.30 19.07 -5.24
CA GLN A 315 -4.67 20.47 -5.02
C GLN A 315 -4.77 21.25 -6.34
N GLU A 316 -4.10 20.80 -7.40
CA GLU A 316 -4.11 21.44 -8.73
C GLU A 316 -5.40 21.19 -9.54
N GLU A 317 -6.32 20.36 -9.04
CA GLU A 317 -7.62 20.07 -9.67
C GLU A 317 -8.81 20.82 -9.02
N THR A 318 -8.54 21.82 -8.16
CA THR A 318 -9.55 22.68 -7.49
C THR A 318 -9.38 24.14 -7.84
#